data_AF-A0A800GA33-F1
#
_entry.id   AF-A0A800GA33-F1
#
_cell.length_a   1.000
_cell.length_b   1.000
_cell.length_c   1.000
_cell.angle_alpha   90.00
_cell.angle_beta   90.00
_cell.angle_gamma   90.00
#
_symmetry.space_group_name_H-M   'P 1'
#
loop_
_entity.id
_entity.type
_entity.pdbx_description
1 polymer ?
#
loop_
_entity_poly.entity_id
_entity_poly.type
_entity_poly.pdbx_seq_one_letter_code
_entity_poly.pdbx_strand_id
1 'polypeptide(L)'
;MKSKSEFDLQFPGVNLWDDHLRVIASALLLYKDDLTKQLNLITSDYLMPTEASFPIEFELNGLNKDFDDFYIDYGLSEFLERLRPRREVKSGLAYPRNSDIGELISEGEGQTIEFKRQYPNKSDDLAKEIAAFGTTNPGVILLGVANNGEVVGIDDIDTAEGLDRLKLRVEGITSNVIIPSLTVRIRSEEVNQKYIAILEVPNGPEPVYYTKNGVPYIRHGSLSRPANPMEVYALIKRHIEKE
;
A
#
# COMPACT_ATOMS: atom_id res chain seq x y z
N MET A 1 12.53 10.55 -40.66
CA MET A 1 11.19 10.34 -41.23
C MET A 1 11.21 9.07 -42.08
N LYS A 2 10.65 7.96 -41.56
CA LYS A 2 10.24 6.80 -42.36
C LYS A 2 8.71 6.72 -42.27
N SER A 3 8.07 6.35 -43.39
CA SER A 3 6.67 6.59 -43.72
C SER A 3 5.66 5.82 -42.86
N LYS A 4 4.54 6.50 -42.62
CA LYS A 4 3.44 6.18 -41.70
C LYS A 4 2.44 5.13 -42.24
N SER A 5 2.87 4.08 -42.97
CA SER A 5 1.91 3.33 -43.81
C SER A 5 2.00 1.80 -43.87
N GLU A 6 2.48 1.06 -42.86
CA GLU A 6 2.54 -0.42 -43.01
C GLU A 6 1.94 -1.31 -41.92
N PHE A 7 1.32 -0.78 -40.85
CA PHE A 7 0.60 -1.63 -39.90
C PHE A 7 -0.64 -0.93 -39.34
N ASP A 8 -1.70 -0.85 -40.14
CA ASP A 8 -3.00 -0.32 -39.69
C ASP A 8 -4.04 -1.45 -39.67
N LEU A 9 -4.08 -2.19 -38.57
CA LEU A 9 -5.21 -3.06 -38.24
C LEU A 9 -6.35 -2.14 -37.78
N GLN A 10 -7.26 -1.76 -38.67
CA GLN A 10 -8.38 -0.89 -38.31
C GLN A 10 -9.55 -1.71 -37.74
N PHE A 11 -9.84 -1.54 -36.45
CA PHE A 11 -11.09 -2.01 -35.84
C PHE A 11 -12.08 -0.84 -35.74
N PRO A 12 -13.36 -1.00 -36.17
CA PRO A 12 -14.31 0.10 -36.17
C PRO A 12 -14.55 0.65 -34.75
N GLY A 13 -14.32 1.95 -34.55
CA GLY A 13 -14.55 2.65 -33.28
C GLY A 13 -13.41 2.54 -32.26
N VAL A 14 -12.32 1.84 -32.58
CA VAL A 14 -11.14 1.70 -31.71
C VAL A 14 -9.92 2.23 -32.46
N ASN A 15 -9.41 3.39 -32.06
CA ASN A 15 -8.13 3.87 -32.54
C ASN A 15 -7.02 3.18 -31.73
N LEU A 16 -6.63 1.99 -32.19
CA LEU A 16 -5.62 1.15 -31.55
C LEU A 16 -4.32 1.90 -31.24
N TRP A 17 -3.93 2.84 -32.10
CA TRP A 17 -2.74 3.65 -31.89
C TRP A 17 -2.93 4.58 -30.69
N ASP A 18 -4.02 5.35 -30.63
CA ASP A 18 -4.29 6.25 -29.50
C ASP A 18 -4.50 5.48 -28.19
N ASP A 19 -5.19 4.32 -28.23
CA ASP A 19 -5.42 3.50 -27.05
C ASP A 19 -4.13 2.86 -26.52
N HIS A 20 -3.25 2.38 -27.40
CA HIS A 20 -1.93 1.90 -27.02
C HIS A 20 -1.09 3.01 -26.40
N LEU A 21 -1.10 4.21 -26.97
CA LEU A 21 -0.35 5.35 -26.46
C LEU A 21 -0.93 5.80 -25.10
N ARG A 22 -2.25 5.84 -24.91
CA ARG A 22 -2.88 6.09 -23.59
C ARG A 22 -2.51 5.05 -22.54
N VAL A 23 -2.40 3.78 -22.92
CA VAL A 23 -1.93 2.70 -22.03
C VAL A 23 -0.46 2.89 -21.65
N ILE A 24 0.40 3.28 -22.61
CA ILE A 24 1.81 3.61 -22.35
C ILE A 24 1.91 4.81 -21.41
N ALA A 25 1.17 5.89 -21.65
CA ALA A 25 1.11 7.05 -20.76
C ALA A 25 0.66 6.67 -19.34
N SER A 26 -0.38 5.84 -19.23
CA SER A 26 -0.86 5.30 -17.95
C SER A 26 0.20 4.44 -17.24
N ALA A 27 0.98 3.66 -17.99
CA ALA A 27 2.06 2.85 -17.43
C ALA A 27 3.24 3.70 -16.93
N LEU A 28 3.58 4.76 -17.66
CA LEU A 28 4.59 5.75 -17.28
C LEU A 28 4.16 6.54 -16.02
N LEU A 29 2.90 6.96 -15.94
CA LEU A 29 2.36 7.61 -14.73
C LEU A 29 2.48 6.71 -13.51
N LEU A 30 2.07 5.45 -13.63
CA LEU A 30 2.16 4.48 -12.54
C LEU A 30 3.61 4.18 -12.13
N TYR A 31 4.56 4.26 -13.07
CA TYR A 31 5.97 4.09 -12.77
C TYR A 31 6.55 5.32 -12.06
N LYS A 32 6.15 6.51 -12.50
CA LYS A 32 6.46 7.79 -11.84
C LYS A 32 5.94 7.81 -10.40
N ASP A 33 4.70 7.38 -10.18
CA ASP A 33 4.11 7.30 -8.84
C ASP A 33 4.92 6.39 -7.90
N ASP A 34 5.46 5.29 -8.42
CA ASP A 34 6.29 4.34 -7.65
C ASP A 34 7.65 4.91 -7.30
N LEU A 35 8.38 5.44 -8.30
CA LEU A 35 9.68 6.09 -8.08
C LEU A 35 9.56 7.30 -7.16
N THR A 36 8.47 8.07 -7.26
CA THR A 36 8.23 9.22 -6.37
C THR A 36 8.03 8.76 -4.92
N LYS A 37 7.34 7.64 -4.70
CA LYS A 37 7.20 7.07 -3.35
C LYS A 37 8.54 6.60 -2.81
N GLN A 38 9.34 5.88 -3.61
CA GLN A 38 10.68 5.46 -3.22
C GLN A 38 11.58 6.66 -2.90
N LEU A 39 11.53 7.70 -3.73
CA LEU A 39 12.29 8.93 -3.53
C LEU A 39 11.89 9.63 -2.22
N ASN A 40 10.60 9.76 -1.95
CA ASN A 40 10.10 10.38 -0.72
C ASN A 40 10.53 9.60 0.53
N LEU A 41 10.56 8.26 0.46
CA LEU A 41 11.06 7.41 1.55
C LEU A 41 12.56 7.65 1.80
N ILE A 42 13.38 7.73 0.74
CA ILE A 42 14.83 7.96 0.88
C ILE A 42 15.13 9.37 1.38
N THR A 43 14.45 10.38 0.84
CA THR A 43 14.71 11.79 1.16
C THR A 43 14.15 12.22 2.52
N SER A 44 13.16 11.50 3.05
CA SER A 44 12.65 11.72 4.41
C SER A 44 13.46 11.02 5.51
N ASP A 45 14.34 10.06 5.15
CA ASP A 45 15.24 9.38 6.07
C ASP A 45 16.53 10.19 6.28
N TYR A 46 16.64 10.88 7.42
CA TYR A 46 17.79 11.72 7.77
C TYR A 46 19.10 10.94 7.98
N LEU A 47 19.05 9.61 8.10
CA LEU A 47 20.22 8.74 8.18
C LEU A 47 20.72 8.30 6.80
N MET A 48 19.91 8.46 5.75
CA MET A 48 20.32 8.14 4.39
C MET A 48 21.28 9.20 3.85
N PRO A 49 22.38 8.78 3.20
CA PRO A 49 23.22 9.71 2.47
C PRO A 49 22.39 10.43 1.42
N THR A 50 22.55 11.75 1.30
CA THR A 50 21.83 12.54 0.30
C THR A 50 22.06 12.02 -1.12
N GLU A 51 23.18 11.35 -1.40
CA GLU A 51 23.43 10.76 -2.71
C GLU A 51 22.60 9.50 -3.01
N ALA A 52 21.96 8.89 -2.02
CA ALA A 52 21.12 7.69 -2.19
C ALA A 52 19.84 7.99 -2.99
N SER A 53 19.38 9.25 -3.01
CA SER A 53 18.22 9.68 -3.79
C SER A 53 18.55 9.95 -5.26
N PHE A 54 19.82 10.26 -5.58
CA PHE A 54 20.24 10.75 -6.90
C PHE A 54 19.91 9.82 -8.08
N PRO A 55 20.05 8.48 -7.98
CA PRO A 55 19.66 7.59 -9.08
C PRO A 55 18.16 7.68 -9.38
N ILE A 56 17.32 7.73 -8.34
CA ILE A 56 15.86 7.82 -8.47
C ILE A 56 15.44 9.20 -8.95
N GLU A 57 16.07 10.27 -8.45
CA GLU A 57 15.85 11.64 -8.93
C GLU A 57 16.21 11.79 -10.41
N PHE A 58 17.32 11.20 -10.85
CA PHE A 58 17.73 11.22 -12.25
C PHE A 58 16.72 10.49 -13.14
N GLU A 59 16.28 9.30 -12.71
CA GLU A 59 15.29 8.51 -13.43
C GLU A 59 13.92 9.20 -13.47
N LEU A 60 13.46 9.79 -12.36
CA LEU A 60 12.23 10.60 -12.30
C LEU A 60 12.30 11.82 -13.21
N ASN A 61 13.45 12.50 -13.28
CA ASN A 61 13.61 13.65 -14.17
C ASN A 61 13.56 13.23 -15.65
N GLY A 62 14.17 12.10 -16.02
CA GLY A 62 14.03 11.53 -17.35
C GLY A 62 12.57 11.15 -17.67
N LEU A 63 11.92 10.47 -16.73
CA LEU A 63 10.54 10.00 -16.87
C LEU A 63 9.54 11.16 -16.91
N ASN A 64 9.75 12.24 -16.16
CA ASN A 64 8.92 13.44 -16.18
C ASN A 64 8.96 14.10 -17.55
N LYS A 65 10.15 14.22 -18.14
CA LYS A 65 10.30 14.77 -19.49
C LYS A 65 9.57 13.91 -20.53
N ASP A 66 9.80 12.60 -20.48
CA ASP A 66 9.16 11.65 -21.39
C ASP A 66 7.63 11.59 -21.18
N PHE A 67 7.17 11.73 -19.94
CA PHE A 67 5.76 11.75 -19.59
C PHE A 67 5.08 13.04 -20.03
N ASP A 68 5.66 14.21 -19.77
CA ASP A 68 5.06 15.50 -20.13
C ASP A 68 4.95 15.66 -21.65
N ASP A 69 5.98 15.24 -22.39
CA ASP A 69 6.00 15.25 -23.86
C ASP A 69 4.94 14.30 -24.47
N PHE A 70 4.56 13.24 -23.75
CA PHE A 70 3.66 12.18 -24.25
C PHE A 70 2.23 12.28 -23.69
N TYR A 71 2.06 12.79 -22.48
CA TYR A 71 0.78 12.90 -21.78
C TYR A 71 -0.08 14.02 -22.37
N ILE A 72 0.53 15.15 -22.74
CA ILE A 72 -0.17 16.32 -23.30
C ILE A 72 -0.92 15.94 -24.59
N ASP A 73 -0.33 15.07 -25.40
CA ASP A 73 -0.85 14.72 -26.71
C ASP A 73 -1.92 13.61 -26.68
N TYR A 74 -1.83 12.67 -25.72
CA TYR A 74 -2.66 11.45 -25.74
C TYR A 74 -3.55 11.25 -24.50
N GLY A 75 -3.19 11.80 -23.34
CA GLY A 75 -3.93 11.63 -22.08
C GLY A 75 -3.89 10.20 -21.50
N LEU A 76 -4.71 9.94 -20.47
CA LEU A 76 -4.76 8.65 -19.76
C LEU A 76 -5.76 7.68 -20.38
N SER A 77 -5.54 6.39 -20.12
CA SER A 77 -6.47 5.33 -20.46
C SER A 77 -7.61 5.28 -19.42
N GLU A 78 -8.84 5.06 -19.88
CA GLU A 78 -9.99 4.80 -18.99
C GLU A 78 -9.82 3.55 -18.11
N PHE A 79 -8.91 2.64 -18.50
CA PHE A 79 -8.59 1.44 -17.74
C PHE A 79 -7.61 1.69 -16.59
N LEU A 80 -7.02 2.88 -16.46
CA LEU A 80 -5.99 3.18 -15.45
C LEU A 80 -6.44 2.81 -14.03
N GLU A 81 -7.65 3.22 -13.64
CA GLU A 81 -8.18 2.92 -12.29
C GLU A 81 -8.45 1.42 -12.08
N ARG A 82 -8.68 0.66 -13.15
CA ARG A 82 -8.79 -0.80 -13.10
C ARG A 82 -7.42 -1.49 -13.10
N LEU A 83 -6.39 -0.83 -13.63
CA LEU A 83 -5.02 -1.34 -13.72
C LEU A 83 -4.21 -1.10 -12.44
N ARG A 84 -4.45 0.00 -11.71
CA ARG A 84 -3.85 0.29 -10.41
C ARG A 84 -3.85 -0.91 -9.45
N PRO A 85 -5.02 -1.50 -9.09
CA PRO A 85 -5.08 -2.64 -8.18
C PRO A 85 -4.45 -3.91 -8.79
N ARG A 86 -4.46 -4.08 -10.11
CA ARG A 86 -3.81 -5.22 -10.78
C ARG A 86 -2.29 -5.12 -10.77
N ARG A 87 -1.77 -3.90 -10.87
CA ARG A 87 -0.34 -3.61 -10.84
C ARG A 87 0.20 -3.71 -9.42
N GLU A 88 -0.58 -3.29 -8.42
CA GLU A 88 -0.35 -3.57 -6.99
C GLU A 88 -0.24 -5.07 -6.73
N VAL A 89 -1.15 -5.88 -7.29
CA VAL A 89 -1.07 -7.35 -7.20
C VAL A 89 0.15 -7.91 -7.95
N LYS A 90 0.51 -7.35 -9.12
CA LYS A 90 1.69 -7.77 -9.90
C LYS A 90 3.02 -7.31 -9.28
N SER A 91 3.02 -6.23 -8.50
CA SER A 91 4.16 -5.76 -7.70
C SER A 91 4.23 -6.42 -6.32
N GLY A 92 3.39 -7.43 -6.05
CA GLY A 92 3.37 -8.17 -4.79
C GLY A 92 2.73 -7.44 -3.60
N LEU A 93 2.14 -6.26 -3.80
CA LEU A 93 1.49 -5.47 -2.75
C LEU A 93 -0.03 -5.48 -2.93
N ALA A 94 -0.71 -6.53 -2.47
CA ALA A 94 -2.18 -6.54 -2.49
C ALA A 94 -2.70 -5.78 -1.28
N TYR A 95 -3.25 -4.57 -1.46
CA TYR A 95 -3.98 -3.85 -0.41
C TYR A 95 -5.42 -4.38 -0.27
N PRO A 96 -6.07 -4.17 0.89
CA PRO A 96 -7.50 -4.45 1.03
C PRO A 96 -8.31 -3.63 0.02
N ARG A 97 -9.43 -4.19 -0.46
CA ARG A 97 -10.33 -3.45 -1.35
C ARG A 97 -10.95 -2.30 -0.58
N ASN A 98 -11.11 -1.16 -1.25
CA ASN A 98 -11.87 -0.05 -0.71
C ASN A 98 -13.29 -0.54 -0.40
N SER A 99 -13.63 -0.56 0.89
CA SER A 99 -14.88 -1.11 1.43
C SER A 99 -15.51 -0.04 2.32
N ASP A 100 -16.84 0.01 2.33
CA ASP A 100 -17.57 0.95 3.17
C ASP A 100 -17.26 0.69 4.65
N ILE A 101 -17.04 1.77 5.41
CA ILE A 101 -16.63 1.64 6.80
C ILE A 101 -17.72 1.03 7.70
N GLY A 102 -18.99 1.30 7.39
CA GLY A 102 -20.12 0.69 8.10
C GLY A 102 -20.15 -0.81 7.89
N GLU A 103 -19.85 -1.29 6.67
CA GLU A 103 -19.71 -2.71 6.37
C GLU A 103 -18.60 -3.35 7.19
N LEU A 104 -17.40 -2.73 7.21
CA LEU A 104 -16.25 -3.23 7.99
C LEU A 104 -16.55 -3.33 9.50
N ILE A 105 -17.21 -2.31 10.06
CA ILE A 105 -17.60 -2.33 11.48
C ILE A 105 -18.64 -3.42 11.75
N SER A 106 -19.59 -3.63 10.83
CA SER A 106 -20.64 -4.65 10.97
C SER A 106 -20.11 -6.08 10.81
N GLU A 107 -19.07 -6.28 9.99
CA GLU A 107 -18.41 -7.58 9.80
C GLU A 107 -17.69 -8.03 11.08
N GLY A 108 -17.12 -7.07 11.82
CA GLY A 108 -16.42 -7.33 13.07
C GLY A 108 -14.98 -7.79 12.89
N GLU A 109 -14.29 -8.06 14.01
CA GLU A 109 -12.91 -8.53 13.98
C GLU A 109 -12.80 -9.93 13.35
N GLY A 110 -11.78 -10.13 12.53
CA GLY A 110 -11.61 -11.36 11.77
C GLY A 110 -10.27 -11.47 11.06
N GLN A 111 -10.24 -12.32 10.03
CA GLN A 111 -9.03 -12.59 9.25
C GLN A 111 -8.49 -11.34 8.55
N THR A 112 -9.35 -10.40 8.20
CA THR A 112 -9.05 -9.20 7.40
C THR A 112 -9.26 -7.90 8.17
N ILE A 113 -9.79 -7.95 9.39
CA ILE A 113 -10.22 -6.78 10.16
C ILE A 113 -9.72 -6.90 11.59
N GLU A 114 -9.13 -5.83 12.12
CA GLU A 114 -8.70 -5.70 13.52
C GLU A 114 -9.23 -4.38 14.09
N PHE A 115 -9.84 -4.41 15.27
CA PHE A 115 -10.31 -3.21 15.96
C PHE A 115 -9.35 -2.81 17.07
N LYS A 116 -9.11 -1.51 17.21
CA LYS A 116 -8.43 -0.93 18.36
C LYS A 116 -9.19 0.29 18.82
N ARG A 117 -9.56 0.31 20.09
CA ARG A 117 -10.26 1.45 20.71
C ARG A 117 -9.51 2.77 20.55
N GLN A 118 -8.18 2.72 20.57
CA GLN A 118 -7.29 3.87 20.47
C GLN A 118 -5.94 3.42 19.89
N TYR A 119 -5.09 4.37 19.54
CA TYR A 119 -3.71 4.05 19.19
C TYR A 119 -3.01 3.31 20.36
N PRO A 120 -2.40 2.13 20.15
CA PRO A 120 -1.79 1.37 21.24
C PRO A 120 -0.64 2.11 21.91
N ASN A 121 -0.58 2.05 23.25
CA ASN A 121 0.51 2.67 24.02
C ASN A 121 1.87 2.05 23.69
N LYS A 122 1.89 0.75 23.36
CA LYS A 122 3.08 0.02 22.95
C LYS A 122 3.07 -0.13 21.44
N SER A 123 4.12 0.35 20.78
CA SER A 123 4.31 0.18 19.33
C SER A 123 4.27 -1.30 18.92
N ASP A 124 4.77 -2.18 19.77
CA ASP A 124 4.79 -3.63 19.54
C ASP A 124 3.40 -4.24 19.33
N ASP A 125 2.35 -3.65 19.95
CA ASP A 125 0.98 -4.12 19.79
C ASP A 125 0.38 -3.80 18.43
N LEU A 126 0.82 -2.71 17.78
CA LEU A 126 0.41 -2.41 16.41
C LEU A 126 1.32 -3.14 15.40
N ALA A 127 2.62 -3.22 15.71
CA ALA A 127 3.61 -3.89 14.86
C ALA A 127 3.26 -5.36 14.61
N LYS A 128 2.79 -6.09 15.63
CA LYS A 128 2.41 -7.50 15.49
C LYS A 128 1.23 -7.69 14.52
N GLU A 129 0.26 -6.77 14.53
CA GLU A 129 -0.92 -6.84 13.65
C GLU A 129 -0.50 -6.57 12.20
N ILE A 130 0.29 -5.51 11.99
CA ILE A 130 0.80 -5.15 10.67
C ILE A 130 1.68 -6.28 10.09
N ALA A 131 2.58 -6.85 10.89
CA ALA A 131 3.42 -7.98 10.45
C ALA A 131 2.61 -9.23 10.13
N ALA A 132 1.55 -9.52 10.90
CA ALA A 132 0.66 -10.65 10.66
C ALA A 132 -0.11 -10.51 9.33
N PHE A 133 -0.66 -9.33 9.05
CA PHE A 133 -1.31 -9.03 7.77
C PHE A 133 -0.31 -9.08 6.61
N GLY A 134 0.84 -8.39 6.76
CA GLY A 134 1.94 -8.41 5.78
C GLY A 134 2.29 -9.84 5.36
N THR A 135 2.41 -10.75 6.31
CA THR A 135 2.72 -12.16 6.06
C THR A 135 1.56 -12.97 5.45
N THR A 136 0.32 -12.72 5.88
CA THR A 136 -0.78 -13.67 5.65
C THR A 136 -1.76 -13.24 4.56
N ASN A 137 -2.26 -12.01 4.64
CA ASN A 137 -3.29 -11.46 3.77
C ASN A 137 -3.43 -9.94 3.97
N PRO A 138 -3.92 -9.18 2.97
CA PRO A 138 -4.31 -7.80 3.22
C PRO A 138 -5.32 -7.70 4.35
N GLY A 139 -5.26 -6.61 5.11
CA GLY A 139 -6.22 -6.34 6.17
C GLY A 139 -6.31 -4.87 6.52
N VAL A 140 -7.32 -4.55 7.33
CA VAL A 140 -7.61 -3.21 7.80
C VAL A 140 -7.56 -3.20 9.32
N ILE A 141 -6.86 -2.22 9.88
CA ILE A 141 -6.89 -1.94 11.32
C ILE A 141 -7.70 -0.66 11.53
N LEU A 142 -8.82 -0.76 12.24
CA LEU A 142 -9.67 0.36 12.60
C LEU A 142 -9.30 0.88 13.98
N LEU A 143 -8.66 2.04 14.02
CA LEU A 143 -8.38 2.76 15.26
C LEU A 143 -9.58 3.66 15.61
N GLY A 144 -10.02 3.67 16.87
CA GLY A 144 -11.22 4.39 17.32
C GLY A 144 -12.47 3.50 17.37
N VAL A 145 -12.33 2.18 17.21
CA VAL A 145 -13.43 1.21 17.28
C VAL A 145 -13.11 0.19 18.39
N ALA A 146 -14.05 -0.02 19.31
CA ALA A 146 -13.88 -1.02 20.37
C ALA A 146 -14.21 -2.44 19.84
N ASN A 147 -13.77 -3.47 20.55
CA ASN A 147 -13.89 -4.87 20.11
C ASN A 147 -15.34 -5.35 19.91
N ASN A 148 -16.32 -4.64 20.48
CA ASN A 148 -17.75 -4.88 20.28
C ASN A 148 -18.33 -4.14 19.06
N GLY A 149 -17.50 -3.47 18.26
CA GLY A 149 -17.92 -2.62 17.13
C GLY A 149 -18.37 -1.21 17.53
N GLU A 150 -18.28 -0.82 18.81
CA GLU A 150 -18.64 0.53 19.23
C GLU A 150 -17.64 1.56 18.70
N VAL A 151 -18.15 2.57 17.99
CA VAL A 151 -17.34 3.71 17.51
C VAL A 151 -17.06 4.65 18.67
N VAL A 152 -15.81 4.63 19.14
CA VAL A 152 -15.33 5.46 20.24
C VAL A 152 -14.76 6.78 19.72
N GLY A 153 -14.09 6.74 18.57
CA GLY A 153 -13.43 7.87 17.93
C GLY A 153 -11.97 8.06 18.37
N ILE A 154 -11.23 8.86 17.62
CA ILE A 154 -9.90 9.38 17.98
C ILE A 154 -9.94 10.89 17.81
N ASP A 155 -9.35 11.59 18.77
CA ASP A 155 -9.24 13.05 18.71
C ASP A 155 -8.17 13.49 17.68
N ASP A 156 -8.35 14.69 17.15
CA ASP A 156 -7.44 15.41 16.23
C ASP A 156 -7.18 14.78 14.85
N ILE A 157 -7.68 13.58 14.54
CA ILE A 157 -7.43 12.91 13.24
C ILE A 157 -8.29 13.44 12.08
N ASP A 158 -9.21 14.35 12.38
CA ASP A 158 -9.97 15.16 11.41
C ASP A 158 -9.12 16.32 10.85
N THR A 159 -8.11 16.74 11.60
CA THR A 159 -7.16 17.77 11.17
C THR A 159 -6.01 17.18 10.37
N ALA A 160 -5.47 17.94 9.41
CA ALA A 160 -4.29 17.53 8.65
C ALA A 160 -3.10 17.22 9.57
N GLU A 161 -2.85 18.08 10.56
CA GLU A 161 -1.76 17.92 11.52
C GLU A 161 -1.88 16.64 12.36
N GLY A 162 -3.07 16.36 12.90
CA GLY A 162 -3.27 15.16 13.71
C GLY A 162 -3.21 13.87 12.90
N LEU A 163 -3.73 13.88 11.66
CA LEU A 163 -3.58 12.75 10.74
C LEU A 163 -2.11 12.52 10.36
N ASP A 164 -1.35 13.59 10.11
CA ASP A 164 0.08 13.48 9.78
C ASP A 164 0.92 12.99 10.96
N ARG A 165 0.60 13.40 12.20
CA ARG A 165 1.21 12.81 13.41
C ARG A 165 0.95 11.30 13.49
N LEU A 166 -0.26 10.86 13.17
CA LEU A 166 -0.59 9.43 13.14
C LEU A 166 0.23 8.71 12.07
N LYS A 167 0.32 9.26 10.85
CA LYS A 167 1.12 8.68 9.76
C LYS A 167 2.57 8.50 10.16
N LEU A 168 3.22 9.55 10.67
CA LEU A 168 4.61 9.49 11.13
C LEU A 168 4.82 8.43 12.23
N ARG A 169 3.84 8.28 13.12
CA ARG A 169 3.91 7.28 14.20
C ARG A 169 3.82 5.85 13.68
N VAL A 170 2.92 5.60 12.72
CA VAL A 170 2.80 4.29 12.05
C VAL A 170 4.02 4.01 11.19
N GLU A 171 4.52 5.00 10.46
CA GLU A 171 5.73 4.91 9.65
C GLU A 171 6.96 4.55 10.49
N GLY A 172 7.10 5.19 11.66
CA GLY A 172 8.13 4.84 12.63
C GLY A 172 8.07 3.38 13.08
N ILE A 173 6.88 2.76 13.13
CA ILE A 173 6.72 1.33 13.40
C ILE A 173 7.11 0.50 12.19
N THR A 174 6.56 0.82 11.01
CA THR A 174 6.78 0.02 9.81
C THR A 174 8.22 0.04 9.32
N SER A 175 8.96 1.12 9.56
CA SER A 175 10.35 1.26 9.11
C SER A 175 11.38 0.77 10.14
N ASN A 176 11.09 0.88 11.45
CA ASN A 176 12.06 0.55 12.50
C ASN A 176 11.73 -0.72 13.30
N VAL A 177 10.46 -1.14 13.32
CA VAL A 177 10.01 -2.27 14.13
C VAL A 177 9.66 -3.47 13.27
N ILE A 178 9.16 -3.26 12.06
CA ILE A 178 8.76 -4.34 11.14
C ILE A 178 9.90 -4.61 10.15
N ILE A 179 10.25 -5.88 9.99
CA ILE A 179 11.35 -6.33 9.14
C ILE A 179 10.85 -7.49 8.27
N PRO A 180 10.90 -7.41 6.94
CA PRO A 180 11.24 -6.23 6.14
C PRO A 180 10.21 -5.11 6.31
N SER A 181 10.51 -3.89 5.89
CA SER A 181 9.58 -2.78 6.05
C SER A 181 8.34 -2.95 5.17
N LEU A 182 7.22 -2.33 5.58
CA LEU A 182 5.93 -2.44 4.90
C LEU A 182 5.25 -1.07 4.84
N THR A 183 4.79 -0.63 3.68
CA THR A 183 4.01 0.61 3.60
C THR A 183 2.55 0.35 3.98
N VAL A 184 2.02 1.14 4.91
CA VAL A 184 0.60 1.10 5.31
C VAL A 184 -0.09 2.36 4.81
N ARG A 185 -1.27 2.23 4.21
CA ARG A 185 -2.09 3.39 3.81
C ARG A 185 -2.95 3.82 4.96
N ILE A 186 -3.04 5.12 5.18
CA ILE A 186 -3.74 5.69 6.33
C ILE A 186 -4.69 6.78 5.85
N ARG A 187 -5.96 6.64 6.21
CA ARG A 187 -7.01 7.64 6.01
C ARG A 187 -7.83 7.80 7.29
N SER A 188 -8.56 8.90 7.40
CA SER A 188 -9.56 9.10 8.45
C SER A 188 -10.94 9.28 7.83
N GLU A 189 -11.97 8.82 8.56
CA GLU A 189 -13.36 8.98 8.17
C GLU A 189 -14.23 9.33 9.38
N GLU A 190 -15.28 10.12 9.13
CA GLU A 190 -16.28 10.45 10.13
C GLU A 190 -17.37 9.38 10.16
N VAL A 191 -17.61 8.80 11.33
CA VAL A 191 -18.67 7.83 11.60
C VAL A 191 -19.40 8.25 12.87
N ASN A 192 -20.70 8.49 12.79
CA ASN A 192 -21.52 8.91 13.94
C ASN A 192 -20.95 10.13 14.69
N GLN A 193 -20.53 11.18 13.96
CA GLN A 193 -19.93 12.41 14.52
C GLN A 193 -18.61 12.21 15.26
N LYS A 194 -17.93 11.10 15.00
CA LYS A 194 -16.63 10.77 15.55
C LYS A 194 -15.71 10.39 14.42
N TYR A 195 -14.45 10.76 14.51
CA TYR A 195 -13.47 10.37 13.51
C TYR A 195 -12.78 9.08 13.92
N ILE A 196 -12.57 8.19 12.95
CA ILE A 196 -11.75 6.99 13.12
C ILE A 196 -10.59 7.00 12.13
N ALA A 197 -9.51 6.29 12.44
CA ALA A 197 -8.40 6.12 11.52
C ALA A 197 -8.36 4.69 10.98
N ILE A 198 -8.11 4.59 9.68
CA ILE A 198 -8.19 3.36 8.90
C ILE A 198 -6.80 3.09 8.35
N LEU A 199 -6.18 2.02 8.85
CA LEU A 199 -4.85 1.57 8.44
C LEU A 199 -5.03 0.36 7.51
N GLU A 200 -4.81 0.56 6.22
CA GLU A 200 -4.88 -0.48 5.20
C GLU A 200 -3.48 -1.09 5.06
N VAL A 201 -3.36 -2.33 5.51
CA VAL A 201 -2.12 -3.10 5.51
C VAL A 201 -2.13 -4.06 4.32
N PRO A 202 -1.14 -4.00 3.42
CA PRO A 202 -1.07 -4.93 2.30
C PRO A 202 -0.62 -6.32 2.74
N ASN A 203 -0.93 -7.35 1.95
CA ASN A 203 -0.07 -8.53 1.94
C ASN A 203 1.24 -8.11 1.30
N GLY A 204 2.31 -8.19 2.06
CA GLY A 204 3.62 -7.70 1.64
C GLY A 204 4.22 -8.59 0.55
N PRO A 205 5.17 -8.04 -0.23
CA PRO A 205 5.87 -8.79 -1.28
C PRO A 205 6.69 -9.95 -0.71
N GLU A 206 7.16 -9.82 0.53
CA GLU A 206 8.03 -10.80 1.17
C GLU A 206 7.22 -11.91 1.84
N PRO A 207 7.74 -13.16 1.86
CA PRO A 207 6.98 -14.31 2.36
C PRO A 207 6.67 -14.25 3.86
N VAL A 208 7.42 -13.46 4.63
CA VAL A 208 7.27 -13.37 6.07
C VAL A 208 7.76 -12.04 6.62
N TYR A 209 7.05 -11.51 7.61
CA TYR A 209 7.36 -10.29 8.32
C TYR A 209 7.58 -10.54 9.81
N TYR A 210 8.64 -9.94 10.33
CA TYR A 210 9.09 -10.02 11.70
C TYR A 210 8.89 -8.69 12.42
N THR A 211 8.80 -8.74 13.73
CA THR A 211 8.98 -7.55 14.59
C THR A 211 10.43 -7.44 15.07
N LYS A 212 10.82 -6.29 15.65
CA LYS A 212 12.20 -5.98 16.12
C LYS A 212 12.84 -7.05 17.01
N ASN A 213 12.05 -7.89 17.67
CA ASN A 213 12.53 -8.97 18.52
C ASN A 213 12.84 -10.27 17.73
N GLY A 214 12.79 -10.24 16.40
CA GLY A 214 13.00 -11.41 15.53
C GLY A 214 11.83 -12.40 15.53
N VAL A 215 10.64 -11.97 15.97
CA VAL A 215 9.46 -12.84 16.03
C VAL A 215 8.61 -12.66 14.77
N PRO A 216 8.42 -13.70 13.95
CA PRO A 216 7.53 -13.66 12.80
C PRO A 216 6.08 -13.80 13.25
N TYR A 217 5.17 -13.05 12.64
CA TYR A 217 3.75 -13.10 12.97
C TYR A 217 2.91 -13.54 11.78
N ILE A 218 1.88 -14.34 12.06
CA ILE A 218 0.85 -14.73 11.10
C ILE A 218 -0.54 -14.49 11.68
N ARG A 219 -1.50 -14.33 10.76
CA ARG A 219 -2.90 -14.09 11.07
C ARG A 219 -3.68 -15.40 11.03
N HIS A 220 -4.41 -15.72 12.09
CA HIS A 220 -5.24 -16.91 12.19
C HIS A 220 -6.60 -16.55 12.81
N GLY A 221 -7.62 -16.39 11.98
CA GLY A 221 -8.86 -15.73 12.37
C GLY A 221 -8.59 -14.29 12.79
N SER A 222 -9.15 -13.87 13.93
CA SER A 222 -8.89 -12.56 14.53
C SER A 222 -7.60 -12.48 15.34
N LEU A 223 -6.75 -13.51 15.34
CA LEU A 223 -5.55 -13.57 16.16
C LEU A 223 -4.28 -13.35 15.34
N SER A 224 -3.44 -12.42 15.78
CA SER A 224 -2.05 -12.29 15.35
C SER A 224 -1.14 -13.03 16.31
N ARG A 225 -0.53 -14.13 15.85
CA ARG A 225 0.31 -15.00 16.68
C ARG A 225 1.68 -15.24 16.07
N PRO A 226 2.69 -15.60 16.89
CA PRO A 226 3.96 -16.05 16.38
C PRO A 226 3.80 -17.24 15.42
N ALA A 227 4.51 -17.20 14.29
CA ALA A 227 4.66 -18.33 13.40
C ALA A 227 5.73 -19.27 13.95
N ASN A 228 5.48 -20.58 13.88
CA ASN A 228 6.51 -21.56 14.22
C ASN A 228 7.49 -21.77 13.05
N PRO A 229 8.68 -22.36 13.28
CA PRO A 229 9.68 -22.55 12.23
C PRO A 229 9.20 -23.32 10.99
N MET A 230 8.29 -24.28 11.17
CA MET A 230 7.73 -25.06 10.05
C MET A 230 6.75 -24.22 9.20
N GLU A 231 5.98 -23.34 9.83
CA GLU A 231 5.12 -22.39 9.13
C GLU A 231 5.95 -21.39 8.31
N VAL A 232 7.02 -20.85 8.90
CA VAL A 232 7.97 -19.96 8.21
C VAL A 232 8.60 -20.67 7.02
N TYR A 233 9.10 -21.90 7.20
CA TYR A 233 9.65 -22.70 6.11
C TYR A 233 8.64 -22.91 4.98
N ALA A 234 7.39 -23.24 5.31
CA ALA A 234 6.34 -23.46 4.32
C ALA A 234 5.99 -22.19 3.54
N LEU A 235 5.98 -21.02 4.20
CA LEU A 235 5.75 -19.72 3.56
C LEU A 235 6.86 -19.39 2.56
N ILE A 236 8.12 -19.52 2.98
CA ILE A 236 9.29 -19.27 2.13
C ILE A 236 9.30 -20.23 0.94
N LYS A 237 9.09 -21.53 1.18
CA LYS A 237 9.04 -22.54 0.12
C LYS A 237 7.97 -22.22 -0.92
N ARG A 238 6.75 -21.91 -0.48
CA ARG A 238 5.64 -21.56 -1.39
C ARG A 238 5.94 -20.30 -2.21
N HIS A 239 6.65 -19.34 -1.64
CA HIS A 239 7.02 -18.11 -2.32
C HIS A 239 8.02 -18.39 -3.45
N ILE A 240 9.07 -19.18 -3.16
CA ILE A 240 10.07 -19.60 -4.17
C ILE A 240 9.42 -20.44 -5.28
N GLU A 241 8.45 -21.30 -4.97
CA GLU A 241 7.76 -22.15 -5.96
C GLU A 241 6.74 -21.40 -6.85
N LYS A 242 6.39 -20.15 -6.50
CA LYS A 242 5.44 -19.32 -7.26
C LYS A 242 6.11 -18.38 -8.26
N GLU A 243 7.41 -18.14 -8.13
CA GLU A 243 8.24 -17.39 -9.08
C GLU A 243 8.73 -18.28 -10.23
#